data_AF-A0A4S3LZR1-F1
#
_entry.id   AF-A0A4S3LZR1-F1
#
_cell.length_a   1.000
_cell.length_b   1.000
_cell.length_c   1.000
_cell.angle_alpha   90.00
_cell.angle_beta   90.00
_cell.angle_gamma   90.00
#
_symmetry.space_group_name_H-M   'P 1'
#
loop_
_entity.id
_entity.type
_entity.pdbx_description
1 polymer ?
#
loop_
_entity_poly.entity_id
_entity_poly.type
_entity_poly.pdbx_seq_one_letter_code
_entity_poly.pdbx_strand_id
1 'polypeptide(L)'
;MDNCKSVAENLLAELRIKFTKKFIEDSILSHPDHPSLLSISDTLSKYNIENLAVKTEKSKLQSLPLPCIVQLSGQNNKFYVLVEFSDQQAIYIDDNRKKQKISVSKLLNKWTGICLLVEKTEYSGEPNIKNKLTKKKWLNSLKWSVILFFLFWFTLNFDFSHLINQSNSIWIVAYLITKVIGLSIGILLLWHEIDGNNPKVQSFCSRGGNKIDCDYVLNSKYARLFNGSLSLSLIAFSYYFGTLLYALSYEVSSSSLAVLSYLNFLTIPVIFISVYFQGVIIKKWCSLCITIQGVLLIELIIGLIGDFNTGKIEYNTIPLIISLFLFPVLIWNILFPILFQNKEVFLHKRNLSKIKYNKDVFHGLLSKSRKIKSINKELGILFLNQNTKYHVVKVCNPYCGPCSNAHPILEELINNGKISLQVIFNATTNENDIKTKPVSHFLDIASTGNEELTQKSLNTWYSSKDITYEDFAEKFPMKGSMEEQHDKIMAMEKWCNDENITHTPTIFINGYELPREYNIEDLRDVLV
;
A
#
# COMPACT_ATOMS: atom_id res chain seq x y z
N MET A 1 11.92 -22.35 -2.87
CA MET A 1 12.52 -21.04 -3.17
C MET A 1 11.83 -19.98 -2.35
N ASP A 2 12.48 -19.36 -1.36
CA ASP A 2 11.85 -18.31 -0.52
C ASP A 2 12.76 -17.09 -0.34
N ASN A 3 13.70 -16.87 -1.26
CA ASN A 3 14.66 -15.78 -1.15
C ASN A 3 14.61 -14.77 -2.30
N CYS A 4 13.62 -14.86 -3.21
CA CYS A 4 13.48 -13.93 -4.35
C CYS A 4 13.46 -12.46 -3.91
N LYS A 5 12.73 -12.15 -2.82
CA LYS A 5 12.69 -10.80 -2.23
C LYS A 5 14.08 -10.32 -1.81
N SER A 6 14.80 -11.12 -1.03
CA SER A 6 16.12 -10.73 -0.51
C SER A 6 17.11 -10.54 -1.67
N VAL A 7 17.08 -11.43 -2.66
CA VAL A 7 17.94 -11.36 -3.84
C VAL A 7 17.68 -10.10 -4.67
N ALA A 8 16.42 -9.75 -4.92
CA ALA A 8 16.08 -8.50 -5.61
C ALA A 8 16.50 -7.25 -4.80
N GLU A 9 16.27 -7.24 -3.48
CA GLU A 9 16.75 -6.16 -2.59
C GLU A 9 18.28 -6.01 -2.65
N ASN A 10 19.01 -7.12 -2.66
CA ASN A 10 20.47 -7.15 -2.73
C ASN A 10 20.99 -6.65 -4.07
N LEU A 11 20.38 -7.10 -5.18
CA LEU A 11 20.79 -6.68 -6.51
C LEU A 11 20.57 -5.18 -6.71
N LEU A 12 19.39 -4.66 -6.34
CA LEU A 12 19.09 -3.24 -6.45
C LEU A 12 20.03 -2.38 -5.58
N ALA A 13 20.42 -2.89 -4.41
CA ALA A 13 21.41 -2.24 -3.56
C ALA A 13 22.80 -2.20 -4.22
N GLU A 14 23.25 -3.30 -4.83
CA GLU A 14 24.53 -3.36 -5.54
C GLU A 14 24.55 -2.44 -6.77
N LEU A 15 23.43 -2.35 -7.50
CA LEU A 15 23.24 -1.42 -8.63
C LEU A 15 23.04 0.05 -8.20
N ARG A 16 23.03 0.33 -6.89
CA ARG A 16 22.78 1.64 -6.29
C ARG A 16 21.46 2.27 -6.74
N ILE A 17 20.44 1.45 -6.94
CA ILE A 17 19.09 1.89 -7.31
C ILE A 17 18.30 2.11 -6.01
N LYS A 18 17.65 3.27 -5.88
CA LYS A 18 16.81 3.56 -4.72
C LYS A 18 15.52 2.74 -4.84
N PHE A 19 15.10 2.11 -3.74
CA PHE A 19 13.88 1.32 -3.68
C PHE A 19 13.18 1.42 -2.33
N THR A 20 11.91 1.06 -2.30
CA THR A 20 11.12 0.82 -1.10
C THR A 20 10.88 -0.67 -0.94
N LYS A 21 11.11 -1.20 0.28
CA LYS A 21 10.89 -2.63 0.59
C LYS A 21 9.48 -3.08 0.22
N LYS A 22 8.49 -2.21 0.42
CA LYS A 22 7.09 -2.48 0.11
C LYS A 22 6.88 -2.75 -1.38
N PHE A 23 7.48 -1.97 -2.27
CA PHE A 23 7.28 -2.15 -3.71
C PHE A 23 7.89 -3.47 -4.21
N ILE A 24 9.08 -3.84 -3.75
CA ILE A 24 9.70 -5.13 -4.07
C ILE A 24 8.83 -6.27 -3.53
N GLU A 25 8.40 -6.16 -2.28
CA GLU A 25 7.57 -7.18 -1.64
C GLU A 25 6.23 -7.35 -2.34
N ASP A 26 5.55 -6.26 -2.68
CA ASP A 26 4.28 -6.29 -3.39
C ASP A 26 4.46 -6.81 -4.83
N SER A 27 5.56 -6.48 -5.52
CA SER A 27 5.81 -6.95 -6.90
C SER A 27 6.14 -8.45 -6.95
N ILE A 28 7.07 -8.91 -6.10
CA ILE A 28 7.54 -10.30 -6.10
C ILE A 28 6.48 -11.23 -5.50
N LEU A 29 5.89 -10.88 -4.37
CA LEU A 29 4.97 -11.78 -3.67
C LEU A 29 3.58 -11.82 -4.30
N SER A 30 3.21 -10.84 -5.12
CA SER A 30 1.95 -10.86 -5.89
C SER A 30 2.09 -11.55 -7.25
N HIS A 31 3.30 -11.92 -7.66
CA HIS A 31 3.55 -12.53 -8.95
C HIS A 31 2.94 -13.95 -9.02
N PRO A 32 2.23 -14.32 -10.10
CA PRO A 32 1.58 -15.63 -10.24
C PRO A 32 2.59 -16.78 -10.12
N ASP A 33 3.75 -16.66 -10.78
CA ASP A 33 4.82 -17.66 -10.73
C ASP A 33 5.75 -17.53 -9.52
N HIS A 34 5.37 -16.77 -8.48
CA HIS A 34 6.16 -16.75 -7.26
C HIS A 34 6.08 -18.10 -6.53
N PRO A 35 7.22 -18.72 -6.14
CA PRO A 35 8.60 -18.21 -6.22
C PRO A 35 9.38 -18.72 -7.44
N SER A 36 9.81 -17.81 -8.32
CA SER A 36 10.58 -18.14 -9.53
C SER A 36 11.57 -17.04 -9.94
N LEU A 37 12.49 -17.37 -10.87
CA LEU A 37 13.38 -16.38 -11.49
C LEU A 37 12.58 -15.36 -12.31
N LEU A 38 11.49 -15.80 -12.95
CA LEU A 38 10.58 -14.94 -13.72
C LEU A 38 10.01 -13.83 -12.84
N SER A 39 9.57 -14.15 -11.61
CA SER A 39 9.08 -13.13 -10.67
C SER A 39 10.12 -12.06 -10.31
N ILE A 40 11.41 -12.41 -10.36
CA ILE A 40 12.51 -11.45 -10.16
C ILE A 40 12.71 -10.63 -11.45
N SER A 41 12.81 -11.31 -12.60
CA SER A 41 12.92 -10.70 -13.94
C SER A 41 11.87 -9.61 -14.14
N ASP A 42 10.60 -9.95 -13.99
CA ASP A 42 9.49 -9.04 -14.26
C ASP A 42 9.42 -7.92 -13.22
N THR A 43 9.83 -8.19 -11.98
CA THR A 43 10.02 -7.14 -10.99
C THR A 43 11.10 -6.16 -11.42
N LEU A 44 12.25 -6.62 -11.92
CA LEU A 44 13.33 -5.73 -12.40
C LEU A 44 12.89 -4.94 -13.64
N SER A 45 12.09 -5.54 -14.54
CA SER A 45 11.48 -4.84 -15.67
C SER A 45 10.58 -3.68 -15.20
N LYS A 46 9.83 -3.83 -14.10
CA LYS A 46 9.06 -2.73 -13.47
C LYS A 46 9.92 -1.60 -12.93
N TYR A 47 11.21 -1.83 -12.72
CA TYR A 47 12.21 -0.80 -12.39
C TYR A 47 12.87 -0.21 -13.64
N ASN A 48 12.44 -0.54 -14.86
CA ASN A 48 13.13 -0.22 -16.12
C ASN A 48 14.60 -0.69 -16.11
N ILE A 49 14.84 -1.89 -15.56
CA ILE A 49 16.15 -2.55 -15.61
C ILE A 49 16.06 -3.62 -16.70
N GLU A 50 16.91 -3.49 -17.71
CA GLU A 50 17.02 -4.50 -18.75
C GLU A 50 17.59 -5.78 -18.15
N ASN A 51 16.98 -6.92 -18.48
CA ASN A 51 17.36 -8.18 -17.88
C ASN A 51 17.15 -9.35 -18.85
N LEU A 52 18.05 -10.32 -18.78
CA LEU A 52 18.05 -11.49 -19.66
C LEU A 52 18.42 -12.75 -18.89
N ALA A 53 17.47 -13.70 -18.85
CA ALA A 53 17.71 -15.02 -18.29
C ALA A 53 18.46 -15.89 -19.32
N VAL A 54 19.62 -16.41 -18.93
CA VAL A 54 20.46 -17.26 -19.78
C VAL A 54 20.78 -18.59 -19.09
N LYS A 55 20.81 -19.66 -19.88
CA LYS A 55 21.39 -20.94 -19.46
C LYS A 55 22.71 -21.10 -20.21
N THR A 56 23.81 -21.16 -19.48
CA THR A 56 25.15 -21.21 -20.07
C THR A 56 26.06 -22.19 -19.34
N GLU A 57 27.18 -22.51 -19.96
CA GLU A 57 28.15 -23.47 -19.46
C GLU A 57 29.11 -22.83 -18.47
N LYS A 58 29.73 -23.68 -17.63
CA LYS A 58 30.72 -23.32 -16.60
C LYS A 58 31.86 -22.44 -17.12
N SER A 59 32.30 -22.69 -18.35
CA SER A 59 33.39 -21.98 -19.02
C SER A 59 33.07 -20.51 -19.35
N LYS A 60 31.79 -20.16 -19.52
CA LYS A 60 31.37 -18.81 -19.95
C LYS A 60 30.98 -17.89 -18.80
N LEU A 61 30.98 -18.38 -17.55
CA LEU A 61 30.59 -17.57 -16.38
C LEU A 61 31.52 -16.35 -16.18
N GLN A 62 32.80 -16.49 -16.50
CA GLN A 62 33.80 -15.42 -16.37
C GLN A 62 33.58 -14.25 -17.33
N SER A 63 32.93 -14.49 -18.48
CA SER A 63 32.63 -13.45 -19.47
C SER A 63 31.29 -12.76 -19.25
N LEU A 64 30.50 -13.17 -18.24
CA LEU A 64 29.19 -12.57 -17.99
C LEU A 64 29.33 -11.22 -17.26
N PRO A 65 28.47 -10.24 -17.59
CA PRO A 65 28.44 -8.99 -16.87
C PRO A 65 28.03 -9.21 -15.40
N LEU A 66 28.67 -8.46 -14.50
CA LEU A 66 28.42 -8.46 -13.07
C LEU A 66 27.92 -7.06 -12.63
N PRO A 67 27.08 -6.97 -11.59
CA PRO A 67 26.51 -8.08 -10.82
C PRO A 67 25.43 -8.83 -11.61
N CYS A 68 25.28 -10.13 -11.36
CA CYS A 68 24.21 -10.95 -11.94
C CYS A 68 23.57 -11.86 -10.89
N ILE A 69 22.39 -12.40 -11.17
CA ILE A 69 21.76 -13.40 -10.29
C ILE A 69 22.08 -14.79 -10.79
N VAL A 70 22.57 -15.66 -9.92
CA VAL A 70 22.87 -17.06 -10.20
C VAL A 70 21.97 -17.98 -9.38
N GLN A 71 21.59 -19.13 -9.95
CA GLN A 71 20.87 -20.16 -9.21
C GLN A 71 21.83 -21.26 -8.74
N LEU A 72 21.84 -21.51 -7.44
CA LEU A 72 22.66 -22.57 -6.84
C LEU A 72 21.78 -23.75 -6.40
N SER A 73 22.21 -24.95 -6.74
CA SER A 73 21.61 -26.22 -6.37
C SER A 73 21.77 -26.49 -4.88
N GLY A 74 20.72 -27.04 -4.29
CA GLY A 74 20.59 -27.37 -2.87
C GLY A 74 19.18 -27.87 -2.57
N GLN A 75 18.81 -28.03 -1.30
CA GLN A 75 17.49 -28.61 -0.94
C GLN A 75 16.29 -27.85 -1.53
N ASN A 76 16.44 -26.56 -1.88
CA ASN A 76 15.35 -25.71 -2.38
C ASN A 76 15.72 -24.80 -3.55
N ASN A 77 16.83 -25.09 -4.27
CA ASN A 77 17.41 -24.31 -5.38
C ASN A 77 17.27 -22.79 -5.19
N LYS A 78 18.26 -22.13 -4.57
CA LYS A 78 18.16 -20.70 -4.21
C LYS A 78 18.85 -19.79 -5.23
N PHE A 79 18.41 -18.54 -5.28
CA PHE A 79 19.04 -17.49 -6.09
C PHE A 79 20.03 -16.69 -5.23
N TYR A 80 21.11 -16.19 -5.82
CA TYR A 80 22.10 -15.35 -5.16
C TYR A 80 22.63 -14.28 -6.10
N VAL A 81 22.99 -13.11 -5.56
CA VAL A 81 23.63 -12.05 -6.35
C VAL A 81 25.13 -12.32 -6.38
N LEU A 82 25.67 -12.62 -7.55
CA LEU A 82 27.10 -12.72 -7.80
C LEU A 82 27.64 -11.32 -8.13
N VAL A 83 28.64 -10.88 -7.36
CA VAL A 83 29.18 -9.49 -7.44
C VAL A 83 30.57 -9.49 -8.04
N GLU A 84 31.39 -10.48 -7.68
CA GLU A 84 32.75 -10.62 -8.19
C GLU A 84 33.01 -12.08 -8.56
N PHE A 85 33.70 -12.29 -9.67
CA PHE A 85 34.14 -13.60 -10.14
C PHE A 85 35.56 -13.48 -10.70
N SER A 86 36.48 -14.28 -10.16
CA SER A 86 37.89 -14.37 -10.56
C SER A 86 38.29 -15.84 -10.70
N ASP A 87 39.53 -16.13 -11.10
CA ASP A 87 39.98 -17.51 -11.32
C ASP A 87 39.97 -18.39 -10.06
N GLN A 88 40.18 -17.80 -8.88
CA GLN A 88 40.29 -18.55 -7.61
C GLN A 88 39.07 -18.39 -6.71
N GLN A 89 38.44 -17.21 -6.72
CA GLN A 89 37.37 -16.85 -5.79
C GLN A 89 36.19 -16.18 -6.49
N ALA A 90 35.00 -16.43 -5.95
CA ALA A 90 33.77 -15.74 -6.28
C ALA A 90 33.15 -15.15 -5.01
N ILE A 91 32.52 -13.99 -5.15
CA ILE A 91 31.81 -13.32 -4.05
C ILE A 91 30.34 -13.21 -4.42
N TYR A 92 29.49 -13.78 -3.57
CA TYR A 92 28.04 -13.65 -3.67
C TYR A 92 27.44 -13.05 -2.40
N ILE A 93 26.27 -12.44 -2.52
CA ILE A 93 25.53 -11.88 -1.38
C ILE A 93 24.52 -12.91 -0.86
N ASP A 94 24.57 -13.21 0.43
CA ASP A 94 23.63 -14.11 1.10
C ASP A 94 22.28 -13.45 1.46
N ASP A 95 21.36 -14.26 2.00
CA ASP A 95 20.02 -13.79 2.38
C ASP A 95 20.05 -12.69 3.47
N ASN A 96 21.16 -12.58 4.22
CA ASN A 96 21.39 -11.58 5.28
C ASN A 96 22.15 -10.34 4.79
N ARG A 97 22.35 -10.20 3.48
CA ARG A 97 23.08 -9.11 2.83
C ARG A 97 24.57 -9.06 3.16
N LYS A 98 25.15 -10.20 3.54
CA LYS A 98 26.60 -10.33 3.75
C LYS A 98 27.26 -10.88 2.49
N LYS A 99 28.38 -10.27 2.11
CA LYS A 99 29.25 -10.79 1.04
C LYS A 99 29.96 -12.04 1.56
N GLN A 100 29.73 -13.18 0.90
CA GLN A 100 30.32 -14.47 1.21
C GLN A 100 31.35 -14.81 0.12
N LYS A 101 32.52 -15.29 0.54
CA LYS A 101 33.57 -15.78 -0.36
C LYS A 101 33.41 -17.28 -0.56
N ILE A 102 33.48 -17.73 -1.81
CA ILE A 102 33.46 -19.15 -2.16
C ILE A 102 34.51 -19.42 -3.24
N SER A 103 35.18 -20.57 -3.16
CA SER A 103 36.08 -21.03 -4.22
C SER A 103 35.29 -21.31 -5.51
N VAL A 104 35.85 -20.96 -6.66
CA VAL A 104 35.21 -21.16 -7.97
C VAL A 104 34.75 -22.60 -8.19
N SER A 105 35.59 -23.58 -7.85
CA SER A 105 35.25 -25.01 -7.96
C SER A 105 33.98 -25.38 -7.19
N LYS A 106 33.85 -24.92 -5.94
CA LYS A 106 32.64 -25.13 -5.12
C LYS A 106 31.43 -24.40 -5.69
N LEU A 107 31.58 -23.19 -6.22
CA LEU A 107 30.48 -22.45 -6.84
C LEU A 107 29.99 -23.19 -8.10
N LEU A 108 30.90 -23.54 -9.01
CA LEU A 108 30.59 -24.22 -10.27
C LEU A 108 29.99 -25.61 -10.05
N ASN A 109 30.34 -26.31 -8.96
CA ASN A 109 29.70 -27.58 -8.60
C ASN A 109 28.26 -27.41 -8.12
N LYS A 110 27.94 -26.27 -7.50
CA LYS A 110 26.58 -25.95 -7.05
C LYS A 110 25.78 -25.20 -8.11
N TRP A 111 26.41 -24.53 -9.06
CA TRP A 111 25.70 -23.71 -10.02
C TRP A 111 24.91 -24.57 -11.02
N THR A 112 23.64 -24.22 -11.23
CA THR A 112 22.74 -24.96 -12.14
C THR A 112 22.93 -24.61 -13.62
N GLY A 113 23.79 -23.63 -13.92
CA GLY A 113 23.96 -23.08 -15.27
C GLY A 113 23.00 -21.93 -15.59
N ILE A 114 22.10 -21.57 -14.67
CA ILE A 114 21.12 -20.48 -14.86
C ILE A 114 21.66 -19.18 -14.26
N CYS A 115 21.63 -18.13 -15.08
CA CYS A 115 21.94 -16.76 -14.71
C CYS A 115 20.83 -15.81 -15.17
N LEU A 116 20.63 -14.72 -14.43
CA LEU A 116 19.88 -13.55 -14.88
C LEU A 116 20.85 -12.38 -14.94
N LEU A 117 21.16 -11.97 -16.16
CA LEU A 117 21.98 -10.81 -16.47
C LEU A 117 21.12 -9.56 -16.36
N VAL A 118 21.72 -8.46 -15.91
CA VAL A 118 21.00 -7.20 -15.71
C VAL A 118 21.86 -6.04 -16.16
N GLU A 119 21.20 -5.05 -16.74
CA GLU A 119 21.82 -3.80 -17.19
C GLU A 119 21.01 -2.61 -16.69
N LYS A 120 21.73 -1.67 -16.06
CA LYS A 120 21.13 -0.45 -15.51
C LYS A 120 21.17 0.64 -16.57
N THR A 121 20.02 1.24 -16.84
CA THR A 121 19.86 2.39 -17.73
C THR A 121 19.65 3.69 -16.95
N GLU A 122 19.64 4.83 -17.64
CA GLU A 122 19.35 6.14 -17.02
C GLU A 122 17.92 6.22 -16.46
N TYR A 123 17.00 5.44 -17.03
CA TYR A 123 15.60 5.37 -16.63
C TYR A 123 15.35 4.35 -15.51
N SER A 124 16.37 3.60 -15.07
CA SER A 124 16.24 2.59 -14.04
C SER A 124 15.91 3.20 -12.67
N GLY A 125 14.76 2.82 -12.11
CA GLY A 125 14.30 3.28 -10.81
C GLY A 125 12.89 2.81 -10.49
N GLU A 126 12.53 2.83 -9.21
CA GLU A 126 11.16 2.52 -8.81
C GLU A 126 10.19 3.61 -9.31
N PRO A 127 9.08 3.24 -9.97
CA PRO A 127 8.07 4.19 -10.39
C PRO A 127 7.52 5.03 -9.22
N ASN A 128 7.48 6.35 -9.39
CA ASN A 128 7.01 7.31 -8.41
C ASN A 128 7.72 7.26 -7.04
N ILE A 129 8.99 6.84 -6.99
CA ILE A 129 9.75 6.72 -5.75
C ILE A 129 9.85 8.03 -4.95
N LYS A 130 9.98 9.18 -5.62
CA LYS A 130 10.05 10.50 -4.97
C LYS A 130 8.83 10.73 -4.07
N ASN A 131 7.62 10.52 -4.58
CA ASN A 131 6.38 10.70 -3.83
C ASN A 131 6.28 9.73 -2.64
N LYS A 132 6.66 8.47 -2.83
CA LYS A 132 6.64 7.45 -1.76
C LYS A 132 7.63 7.79 -0.63
N LEU A 133 8.85 8.22 -0.99
CA LEU A 133 9.85 8.65 -0.01
C LEU A 133 9.45 9.94 0.70
N THR A 134 8.87 10.92 0.00
CA THR A 134 8.36 12.15 0.60
C THR A 134 7.24 11.87 1.60
N LYS A 135 6.28 11.00 1.25
CA LYS A 135 5.22 10.57 2.19
C LYS A 135 5.79 9.91 3.44
N LYS A 136 6.80 9.04 3.29
CA LYS A 136 7.49 8.42 4.43
C LYS A 136 8.21 9.46 5.30
N LYS A 137 8.90 10.42 4.69
CA LYS A 137 9.56 11.52 5.41
C LYS A 137 8.55 12.38 6.15
N TRP A 138 7.43 12.73 5.52
CA TRP A 138 6.35 13.51 6.13
C TRP A 138 5.75 12.80 7.34
N LEU A 139 5.43 11.50 7.23
CA LEU A 139 4.96 10.71 8.36
C LEU A 139 6.00 10.64 9.49
N ASN A 140 7.29 10.55 9.16
CA ASN A 140 8.35 10.55 10.17
C ASN A 140 8.51 11.94 10.82
N SER A 141 8.39 13.00 10.04
CA SER A 141 8.40 14.39 10.52
C SER A 141 7.21 14.66 11.44
N LEU A 142 6.02 14.16 11.10
CA LEU A 142 4.83 14.26 11.93
C LEU A 142 5.05 13.54 13.27
N LYS A 143 5.63 12.33 13.26
CA LYS A 143 6.00 11.61 14.49
C LYS A 143 6.94 12.43 15.38
N TRP A 144 8.01 12.99 14.82
CA TRP A 144 8.95 13.82 15.58
C TRP A 144 8.33 15.13 16.06
N SER A 145 7.48 15.76 15.24
CA SER A 145 6.78 16.99 15.60
C SER A 145 5.82 16.77 16.77
N VAL A 146 5.11 15.64 16.81
CA VAL A 146 4.25 15.26 17.93
C VAL A 146 5.08 15.06 19.22
N ILE A 147 6.22 14.37 19.13
CA ILE A 147 7.11 14.16 20.29
C ILE A 147 7.66 15.50 20.80
N LEU A 148 8.13 16.36 19.90
CA LEU A 148 8.66 17.69 20.25
C LEU A 148 7.58 18.60 20.84
N PHE A 149 6.35 18.53 20.32
CA PHE A 149 5.21 19.27 20.87
C PHE A 149 4.92 18.87 22.32
N PHE A 150 4.90 17.57 22.63
CA PHE A 150 4.70 17.11 24.01
C PHE A 150 5.86 17.47 24.94
N LEU A 151 7.10 17.40 24.47
CA LEU A 151 8.27 17.84 25.24
C LEU A 151 8.21 19.34 25.53
N PHE A 152 7.88 20.16 24.53
CA PHE A 152 7.74 21.60 24.68
C PHE A 152 6.58 21.97 25.61
N TRP A 153 5.43 21.32 25.43
CA TRP A 153 4.27 21.46 26.32
C TRP A 153 4.64 21.14 27.78
N PHE A 154 5.38 20.04 27.99
CA PHE A 154 5.85 19.67 29.32
C PHE A 154 6.78 20.73 29.91
N THR A 155 7.75 21.25 29.14
CA THR A 155 8.66 22.29 29.65
C THR A 155 7.99 23.62 29.96
N LEU A 156 6.90 23.98 29.26
CA LEU A 156 6.18 25.24 29.50
C LEU A 156 5.24 25.19 30.70
N ASN A 157 4.63 24.04 30.96
CA ASN A 157 3.59 23.91 31.99
C ASN A 157 4.10 23.27 33.29
N PHE A 158 5.35 22.79 33.32
CA PHE A 158 5.90 22.11 34.50
C PHE A 158 6.80 23.05 35.29
N ASP A 159 6.20 23.86 36.18
CA ASP A 159 6.94 24.60 37.20
C ASP A 159 7.05 23.76 38.49
N PHE A 160 8.27 23.31 38.78
CA PHE A 160 8.56 22.48 39.96
C PHE A 160 8.41 23.26 41.28
N SER A 161 8.44 24.60 41.23
CA SER A 161 8.39 25.46 42.42
C SER A 161 7.03 25.39 43.14
N HIS A 162 5.94 25.19 42.39
CA HIS A 162 4.58 25.10 42.95
C HIS A 162 4.35 23.77 43.72
N LEU A 163 5.07 22.71 43.35
CA LEU A 163 4.96 21.38 44.01
C LEU A 163 5.63 21.35 45.39
N ILE A 164 6.67 22.16 45.61
CA ILE A 164 7.46 22.15 46.87
C ILE A 164 6.72 22.88 48.00
N ASN A 165 5.85 23.84 47.69
CA ASN A 165 5.20 24.72 48.67
C ASN A 165 3.83 24.22 49.18
N GLN A 166 3.34 23.06 48.71
CA GLN A 166 2.06 22.50 49.18
C GLN A 166 2.26 21.47 50.30
N SER A 167 1.37 21.50 51.30
CA SER A 167 1.38 20.61 52.48
C SER A 167 1.29 19.11 52.13
N ASN A 168 0.83 18.77 50.92
CA ASN A 168 0.58 17.40 50.48
C ASN A 168 1.50 16.95 49.31
N SER A 169 2.68 17.58 49.16
CA SER A 169 3.59 17.38 48.02
C SER A 169 3.95 15.92 47.75
N ILE A 170 4.14 15.10 48.78
CA ILE A 170 4.48 13.67 48.63
C ILE A 170 3.35 12.86 47.98
N TRP A 171 2.09 13.14 48.36
CA TRP A 171 0.91 12.46 47.81
C TRP A 171 0.68 12.89 46.36
N ILE A 172 0.96 14.15 46.04
CA ILE A 172 0.86 14.67 44.68
C ILE A 172 1.87 13.99 43.77
N VAL A 173 3.13 13.88 44.19
CA VAL A 173 4.16 13.17 43.43
C VAL A 173 3.78 11.69 43.24
N ALA A 174 3.30 11.02 44.29
CA ALA A 174 2.82 9.64 44.20
C ALA A 174 1.63 9.50 43.21
N TYR A 175 0.72 10.46 43.21
CA TYR A 175 -0.43 10.50 42.29
C TYR A 175 0.02 10.65 40.84
N LEU A 176 0.96 11.56 40.55
CA LEU A 176 1.52 11.74 39.21
C LEU A 176 2.30 10.51 38.71
N ILE A 177 3.07 9.85 39.58
CA ILE A 177 3.74 8.58 39.25
C ILE A 177 2.71 7.53 38.85
N THR A 178 1.61 7.43 39.60
CA THR A 178 0.53 6.50 39.32
C THR A 178 -0.12 6.79 37.95
N LYS A 179 -0.29 8.06 37.58
CA LYS A 179 -0.74 8.48 36.23
C LYS A 179 0.22 8.04 35.13
N VAL A 180 1.53 8.19 35.34
CA VAL A 180 2.55 7.76 34.35
C VAL A 180 2.59 6.24 34.19
N ILE A 181 2.46 5.49 35.30
CA ILE A 181 2.37 4.03 35.27
C ILE A 181 1.11 3.59 34.51
N GLY A 182 -0.05 4.18 34.82
CA GLY A 182 -1.30 3.91 34.15
C GLY A 182 -1.25 4.21 32.65
N LEU A 183 -0.66 5.35 32.27
CA LEU A 183 -0.44 5.69 30.86
C LEU A 183 0.46 4.67 30.16
N SER A 184 1.53 4.24 30.82
CA SER A 184 2.46 3.23 30.28
C SER A 184 1.76 1.89 30.03
N ILE A 185 0.90 1.45 30.96
CA ILE A 185 0.09 0.23 30.79
C ILE A 185 -0.96 0.43 29.68
N GLY A 186 -1.60 1.60 29.60
CA GLY A 186 -2.51 1.95 28.51
C GLY A 186 -1.85 1.86 27.13
N ILE A 187 -0.60 2.32 27.00
CA ILE A 187 0.21 2.18 25.78
C ILE A 187 0.47 0.70 25.47
N LEU A 188 0.82 -0.11 26.47
CA LEU A 188 1.03 -1.56 26.28
C LEU A 188 -0.25 -2.28 25.84
N LEU A 189 -1.41 -1.93 26.42
CA LEU A 189 -2.72 -2.44 26.03
C LEU A 189 -3.04 -2.12 24.56
N LEU A 190 -2.82 -0.87 24.14
CA LEU A 190 -3.01 -0.46 22.73
C LEU A 190 -2.01 -1.15 21.79
N TRP A 191 -0.77 -1.33 22.22
CA TRP A 191 0.24 -2.03 21.41
C TRP A 191 -0.13 -3.50 21.22
N HIS A 192 -0.60 -4.17 22.27
CA HIS A 192 -1.10 -5.53 22.17
C HIS A 192 -2.27 -5.65 21.16
N GLU A 193 -3.18 -4.68 21.16
CA GLU A 193 -4.29 -4.64 20.21
C GLU A 193 -3.84 -4.53 18.74
N ILE A 194 -2.67 -3.93 18.49
CA ILE A 194 -2.06 -3.82 17.16
C ILE A 194 -1.29 -5.11 16.77
N ASP A 195 -0.48 -5.64 17.69
CA ASP A 195 0.49 -6.70 17.42
C ASP A 195 0.69 -7.60 18.65
N GLY A 196 -0.32 -8.41 18.97
CA GLY A 196 -0.31 -9.32 20.13
C GLY A 196 0.85 -10.33 20.13
N ASN A 197 1.41 -10.63 18.95
CA ASN A 197 2.55 -11.54 18.78
C ASN A 197 3.92 -10.90 19.04
N ASN A 198 3.98 -9.63 19.45
CA ASN A 198 5.25 -8.98 19.71
C ASN A 198 5.95 -9.59 20.95
N PRO A 199 7.24 -10.00 20.86
CA PRO A 199 7.96 -10.63 21.99
C PRO A 199 7.97 -9.79 23.27
N LYS A 200 7.99 -8.45 23.15
CA LYS A 200 7.96 -7.54 24.30
C LYS A 200 6.62 -7.50 25.00
N VAL A 201 5.52 -7.74 24.27
CA VAL A 201 4.16 -7.75 24.83
C VAL A 201 3.84 -9.13 25.39
N GLN A 202 4.24 -10.19 24.67
CA GLN A 202 4.10 -11.57 25.14
C GLN A 202 4.81 -11.80 26.48
N SER A 203 5.99 -11.20 26.73
CA SER A 203 6.68 -11.37 28.01
C SER A 203 5.87 -10.91 29.25
N PHE A 204 4.93 -9.97 29.07
CA PHE A 204 4.01 -9.53 30.14
C PHE A 204 2.70 -10.34 30.18
N CYS A 205 2.27 -10.88 29.04
CA CYS A 205 1.00 -11.62 28.93
C CYS A 205 1.14 -13.15 29.12
N SER A 206 2.30 -13.74 28.82
CA SER A 206 2.54 -15.19 28.87
C SER A 206 2.97 -15.72 30.24
N ARG A 207 3.12 -14.85 31.25
CA ARG A 207 3.82 -15.16 32.51
C ARG A 207 3.03 -16.02 33.50
N GLY A 208 1.81 -16.46 33.18
CA GLY A 208 0.94 -17.22 34.12
C GLY A 208 0.19 -18.42 33.55
N GLY A 209 0.72 -19.08 32.50
CA GLY A 209 0.21 -20.37 32.01
C GLY A 209 -1.20 -20.32 31.40
N ASN A 210 -1.86 -21.48 31.25
CA ASN A 210 -3.10 -21.66 30.47
C ASN A 210 -4.34 -20.85 30.93
N LYS A 211 -4.28 -20.17 32.08
CA LYS A 211 -5.38 -19.35 32.62
C LYS A 211 -5.20 -17.85 32.37
N ILE A 212 -4.00 -17.39 31.99
CA ILE A 212 -3.73 -16.00 31.62
C ILE A 212 -3.67 -15.89 30.11
N ASP A 213 -4.57 -15.10 29.54
CA ASP A 213 -4.68 -14.91 28.09
C ASP A 213 -5.17 -13.48 27.80
N CYS A 214 -4.22 -12.57 27.56
CA CYS A 214 -4.53 -11.19 27.21
C CYS A 214 -5.28 -11.09 25.87
N ASP A 215 -4.87 -11.91 24.89
CA ASP A 215 -5.42 -11.87 23.53
C ASP A 215 -6.89 -12.24 23.53
N TYR A 216 -7.26 -13.28 24.29
CA TYR A 216 -8.65 -13.74 24.40
C TYR A 216 -9.55 -12.71 25.11
N VAL A 217 -9.05 -12.06 26.15
CA VAL A 217 -9.83 -11.04 26.89
C VAL A 217 -10.00 -9.77 26.06
N LEU A 218 -8.93 -9.25 25.46
CA LEU A 218 -8.93 -7.97 24.75
C LEU A 218 -9.64 -8.03 23.38
N ASN A 219 -9.66 -9.20 22.74
CA ASN A 219 -10.43 -9.41 21.51
C ASN A 219 -11.86 -9.90 21.76
N SER A 220 -12.28 -10.06 23.01
CA SER A 220 -13.65 -10.46 23.34
C SER A 220 -14.66 -9.37 22.96
N LYS A 221 -15.91 -9.78 22.70
CA LYS A 221 -17.03 -8.85 22.46
C LYS A 221 -17.21 -7.85 23.61
N TYR A 222 -16.84 -8.21 24.83
CA TYR A 222 -16.99 -7.39 26.04
C TYR A 222 -15.91 -6.32 26.19
N ALA A 223 -14.77 -6.48 25.50
CA ALA A 223 -13.68 -5.50 25.49
C ALA A 223 -13.87 -4.37 24.47
N ARG A 224 -14.97 -4.40 23.70
CA ARG A 224 -15.30 -3.39 22.69
C ARG A 224 -16.69 -2.82 22.92
N LEU A 225 -16.78 -1.49 22.99
CA LEU A 225 -18.02 -0.72 23.11
C LEU A 225 -18.44 -0.17 21.74
N PHE A 226 -19.70 0.30 21.65
CA PHE A 226 -20.26 0.93 20.45
C PHE A 226 -20.03 0.12 19.15
N ASN A 227 -20.50 -1.13 19.12
CA ASN A 227 -20.41 -2.04 17.97
C ASN A 227 -18.98 -2.25 17.43
N GLY A 228 -17.97 -2.21 18.30
CA GLY A 228 -16.59 -2.51 17.92
C GLY A 228 -15.73 -1.28 17.61
N SER A 229 -16.29 -0.06 17.68
CA SER A 229 -15.57 1.17 17.35
C SER A 229 -14.66 1.69 18.47
N LEU A 230 -14.94 1.35 19.73
CA LEU A 230 -14.19 1.84 20.88
C LEU A 230 -13.70 0.69 21.75
N SER A 231 -12.38 0.48 21.83
CA SER A 231 -11.80 -0.55 22.69
C SER A 231 -11.61 -0.06 24.12
N LEU A 232 -11.70 -0.97 25.10
CA LEU A 232 -11.37 -0.67 26.50
C LEU A 232 -9.91 -0.23 26.66
N SER A 233 -9.00 -0.75 25.83
CA SER A 233 -7.60 -0.32 25.77
C SER A 233 -7.47 1.16 25.41
N LEU A 234 -8.23 1.62 24.41
CA LEU A 234 -8.25 3.02 23.99
C LEU A 234 -8.86 3.92 25.07
N ILE A 235 -9.95 3.48 25.72
CA ILE A 235 -10.55 4.25 26.83
C ILE A 235 -9.56 4.40 27.98
N ALA A 236 -8.87 3.32 28.35
CA ALA A 236 -7.89 3.35 29.42
C ALA A 236 -6.69 4.26 29.09
N PHE A 237 -6.18 4.19 27.86
CA PHE A 237 -5.15 5.10 27.38
C PHE A 237 -5.63 6.56 27.41
N SER A 238 -6.81 6.85 26.85
CA SER A 238 -7.40 8.19 26.83
C SER A 238 -7.65 8.75 28.23
N TYR A 239 -8.06 7.91 29.19
CA TYR A 239 -8.24 8.29 30.58
C TYR A 239 -6.92 8.77 31.20
N TYR A 240 -5.87 7.96 31.14
CA TYR A 240 -4.59 8.33 31.74
C TYR A 240 -3.89 9.46 30.98
N PHE A 241 -4.01 9.51 29.65
CA PHE A 241 -3.48 10.59 28.83
C PHE A 241 -4.18 11.92 29.15
N GLY A 242 -5.51 11.93 29.13
CA GLY A 242 -6.30 13.13 29.39
C GLY A 242 -6.16 13.65 30.82
N THR A 243 -6.22 12.75 31.81
CA THR A 243 -6.06 13.14 33.22
C THR A 243 -4.66 13.62 33.57
N LEU A 244 -3.61 13.01 33.00
CA LEU A 244 -2.23 13.48 33.19
C LEU A 244 -2.02 14.86 32.57
N LEU A 245 -2.46 15.06 31.33
CA LEU A 245 -2.33 16.37 30.68
C LEU A 245 -3.16 17.44 31.38
N TYR A 246 -4.36 17.11 31.85
CA TYR A 246 -5.17 18.04 32.63
C TYR A 246 -4.50 18.45 33.94
N ALA A 247 -3.93 17.48 34.68
CA ALA A 247 -3.17 17.75 35.90
C ALA A 247 -2.00 18.73 35.65
N LEU A 248 -1.26 18.51 34.55
CA LEU A 248 -0.13 19.35 34.18
C LEU A 248 -0.54 20.73 33.67
N SER A 249 -1.67 20.84 32.96
CA SER A 249 -2.15 22.11 32.39
C SER A 249 -2.67 23.09 33.44
N TYR A 250 -3.08 22.57 34.60
CA TYR A 250 -3.60 23.35 35.73
C TYR A 250 -2.66 23.30 36.93
N GLU A 251 -1.36 23.05 36.68
CA GLU A 251 -0.28 23.11 37.66
C GLU A 251 -0.53 22.28 38.93
N VAL A 252 -1.32 21.21 38.80
CA VAL A 252 -1.70 20.34 39.92
C VAL A 252 -2.34 21.12 41.10
N SER A 253 -3.11 22.17 40.75
CA SER A 253 -3.92 22.95 41.69
C SER A 253 -4.95 22.09 42.45
N SER A 254 -5.38 22.54 43.63
CA SER A 254 -6.41 21.85 44.43
C SER A 254 -7.73 21.67 43.68
N SER A 255 -8.12 22.64 42.84
CA SER A 255 -9.28 22.53 41.95
C SER A 255 -9.13 21.40 40.92
N SER A 256 -7.95 21.28 40.30
CA SER A 256 -7.67 20.22 39.32
C SER A 256 -7.63 18.83 39.97
N LEU A 257 -7.00 18.71 41.15
CA LEU A 257 -6.92 17.47 41.92
C LEU A 257 -8.31 17.00 42.36
N ALA A 258 -9.21 17.92 42.73
CA ALA A 258 -10.60 17.58 43.03
C ALA A 258 -11.32 16.96 41.84
N VAL A 259 -11.25 17.59 40.67
CA VAL A 259 -11.85 17.07 39.43
C VAL A 259 -11.32 15.67 39.11
N LEU A 260 -10.00 15.46 39.22
CA LEU A 260 -9.37 14.17 38.97
C LEU A 260 -9.79 13.11 39.99
N SER A 261 -9.90 13.47 41.27
CA SER A 261 -10.38 12.57 42.32
C SER A 261 -11.82 12.14 42.06
N TYR A 262 -12.72 13.06 41.68
CA TYR A 262 -14.11 12.73 41.32
C TYR A 262 -14.20 11.83 40.09
N LEU A 263 -13.39 12.09 39.07
CA LEU A 263 -13.30 11.19 37.90
C LEU A 263 -12.79 9.80 38.29
N ASN A 264 -11.86 9.69 39.23
CA ASN A 264 -11.36 8.41 39.69
C ASN A 264 -12.44 7.60 40.45
N PHE A 265 -13.30 8.25 41.24
CA PHE A 265 -14.46 7.58 41.85
C PHE A 265 -15.40 6.95 40.81
N LEU A 266 -15.58 7.58 39.64
CA LEU A 266 -16.38 7.03 38.54
C LEU A 266 -15.77 5.77 37.91
N THR A 267 -14.49 5.46 38.18
CA THR A 267 -13.85 4.24 37.68
C THR A 267 -14.15 3.01 38.52
N ILE A 268 -14.67 3.17 39.75
CA ILE A 268 -14.97 2.06 40.66
C ILE A 268 -15.90 1.02 40.01
N PRO A 269 -17.05 1.40 39.41
CA PRO A 269 -17.90 0.44 38.70
C PRO A 269 -17.17 -0.30 37.57
N VAL A 270 -16.27 0.38 36.85
CA VAL A 270 -15.51 -0.21 35.74
C VAL A 270 -14.59 -1.32 36.22
N ILE A 271 -13.96 -1.16 37.39
CA ILE A 271 -13.11 -2.19 38.01
C ILE A 271 -13.93 -3.44 38.30
N PHE A 272 -15.06 -3.31 38.99
CA PHE A 272 -15.93 -4.44 39.32
C PHE A 272 -16.48 -5.14 38.09
N ILE A 273 -16.96 -4.38 37.11
CA ILE A 273 -17.48 -4.91 35.84
C ILE A 273 -16.39 -5.69 35.11
N SER A 274 -15.18 -5.13 35.02
CA SER A 274 -14.07 -5.77 34.32
C SER A 274 -13.60 -7.06 35.00
N VAL A 275 -13.55 -7.10 36.33
CA VAL A 275 -13.26 -8.33 37.10
C VAL A 275 -14.37 -9.37 36.93
N TYR A 276 -15.63 -8.96 36.97
CA TYR A 276 -16.78 -9.86 36.76
C TYR A 276 -16.74 -10.52 35.38
N PHE A 277 -16.51 -9.74 34.32
CA PHE A 277 -16.39 -10.29 32.97
C PHE A 277 -15.23 -11.26 32.84
N GLN A 278 -14.04 -10.93 33.37
CA GLN A 278 -12.87 -11.81 33.28
C GLN A 278 -13.04 -13.11 34.09
N GLY A 279 -13.51 -12.99 35.34
CA GLY A 279 -13.61 -14.12 36.26
C GLY A 279 -14.80 -15.05 36.00
N VAL A 280 -15.98 -14.49 35.70
CA VAL A 280 -17.25 -15.25 35.65
C VAL A 280 -17.62 -15.63 34.22
N ILE A 281 -17.52 -14.68 33.28
CA ILE A 281 -18.00 -14.86 31.90
C ILE A 281 -16.92 -15.46 31.01
N ILE A 282 -15.77 -14.80 30.92
CA ILE A 282 -14.65 -15.19 30.03
C ILE A 282 -13.85 -16.36 30.64
N LYS A 283 -13.78 -16.44 31.98
CA LYS A 283 -13.01 -17.45 32.74
C LYS A 283 -11.51 -17.46 32.40
N LYS A 284 -11.00 -16.32 31.93
CA LYS A 284 -9.59 -16.06 31.62
C LYS A 284 -9.20 -14.72 32.21
N TRP A 285 -7.97 -14.62 32.69
CA TRP A 285 -7.44 -13.40 33.28
C TRP A 285 -6.50 -12.70 32.32
N CYS A 286 -6.58 -11.38 32.24
CA CYS A 286 -5.61 -10.57 31.53
C CYS A 286 -4.69 -9.87 32.52
N SER A 287 -3.40 -10.21 32.50
CA SER A 287 -2.43 -9.60 33.43
C SER A 287 -2.40 -8.08 33.30
N LEU A 288 -2.47 -7.53 32.08
CA LEU A 288 -2.44 -6.08 31.86
C LEU A 288 -3.72 -5.39 32.38
N CYS A 289 -4.88 -6.01 32.21
CA CYS A 289 -6.15 -5.47 32.73
C CYS A 289 -6.18 -5.49 34.26
N ILE A 290 -5.65 -6.52 34.90
CA ILE A 290 -5.54 -6.57 36.36
C ILE A 290 -4.56 -5.49 36.85
N THR A 291 -3.42 -5.31 36.17
CA THR A 291 -2.46 -4.27 36.56
C THR A 291 -3.09 -2.89 36.48
N ILE A 292 -3.79 -2.54 35.40
CA ILE A 292 -4.41 -1.21 35.27
C ILE A 292 -5.54 -0.99 36.29
N GLN A 293 -6.31 -2.04 36.63
CA GLN A 293 -7.28 -1.99 37.73
C GLN A 293 -6.59 -1.74 39.08
N GLY A 294 -5.46 -2.40 39.34
CA GLY A 294 -4.64 -2.16 40.52
C GLY A 294 -4.13 -0.71 40.60
N VAL A 295 -3.70 -0.14 39.48
CA VAL A 295 -3.28 1.27 39.40
C VAL A 295 -4.45 2.22 39.71
N LEU A 296 -5.65 1.97 39.17
CA LEU A 296 -6.85 2.76 39.51
C LEU A 296 -7.19 2.71 41.01
N LEU A 297 -7.09 1.53 41.63
CA LEU A 297 -7.30 1.37 43.08
C LEU A 297 -6.25 2.13 43.92
N ILE A 298 -4.97 2.01 43.55
CA ILE A 298 -3.89 2.75 44.21
C ILE A 298 -4.10 4.25 44.07
N GLU A 299 -4.49 4.70 42.87
CA GLU A 299 -4.79 6.10 42.60
C GLU A 299 -5.95 6.61 43.49
N LEU A 300 -6.96 5.78 43.72
CA LEU A 300 -8.11 6.13 44.57
C LEU A 300 -7.70 6.29 46.03
N ILE A 301 -6.86 5.37 46.53
CA ILE A 301 -6.33 5.43 47.89
C ILE A 301 -5.47 6.68 48.09
N ILE A 302 -4.57 6.98 47.14
CA ILE A 302 -3.74 8.18 47.19
C ILE A 302 -4.61 9.45 47.20
N GLY A 303 -5.65 9.51 46.36
CA GLY A 303 -6.56 10.66 46.32
C GLY A 303 -7.31 10.90 47.62
N LEU A 304 -7.70 9.82 48.31
CA LEU A 304 -8.36 9.88 49.62
C LEU A 304 -7.40 10.31 50.73
N ILE A 305 -6.19 9.74 50.80
CA ILE A 305 -5.21 10.09 51.85
C ILE A 305 -4.65 11.50 51.65
N GLY A 306 -4.54 11.94 50.39
CA GLY A 306 -4.09 13.29 50.04
C GLY A 306 -5.15 14.38 50.18
N ASP A 307 -6.37 14.06 50.64
CA ASP A 307 -7.52 14.97 50.75
C ASP A 307 -7.85 15.73 49.45
N PHE A 308 -7.58 15.13 48.29
CA PHE A 308 -7.74 15.79 46.99
C PHE A 308 -9.21 16.08 46.65
N ASN A 309 -10.15 15.39 47.29
CA ASN A 309 -11.59 15.58 47.14
C ASN A 309 -12.15 16.87 47.78
N THR A 310 -11.36 17.57 48.59
CA THR A 310 -11.81 18.77 49.34
C THR A 310 -11.73 20.08 48.55
N GLY A 311 -11.07 20.08 47.39
CA GLY A 311 -10.96 21.26 46.52
C GLY A 311 -12.29 21.67 45.88
N LYS A 312 -12.43 22.97 45.55
CA LYS A 312 -13.58 23.47 44.80
C LYS A 312 -13.46 23.11 43.32
N ILE A 313 -14.54 22.62 42.72
CA ILE A 313 -14.56 22.33 41.28
C ILE A 313 -14.74 23.63 40.49
N GLU A 314 -13.79 23.91 39.61
CA GLU A 314 -13.90 25.00 38.63
C GLU A 314 -14.54 24.48 37.34
N TYR A 315 -15.84 24.78 37.16
CA TYR A 315 -16.62 24.32 36.01
C TYR A 315 -16.07 24.78 34.65
N ASN A 316 -15.35 25.91 34.63
CA ASN A 316 -14.73 26.45 33.41
C ASN A 316 -13.67 25.50 32.81
N THR A 317 -13.17 24.56 33.60
CA THR A 317 -12.12 23.61 33.19
C THR A 317 -12.68 22.32 32.57
N ILE A 318 -14.00 22.07 32.72
CA ILE A 318 -14.68 20.85 32.24
C ILE A 318 -14.58 20.67 30.71
N PRO A 319 -14.76 21.71 29.87
CA PRO A 319 -14.60 21.55 28.42
C PRO A 319 -13.19 21.11 28.02
N LEU A 320 -12.15 21.59 28.72
CA LEU A 320 -10.77 21.22 28.44
C LEU A 320 -10.53 19.74 28.72
N ILE A 321 -10.96 19.23 29.88
CA ILE A 321 -10.77 17.83 30.23
C ILE A 321 -11.52 16.91 29.26
N ILE A 322 -12.75 17.26 28.87
CA ILE A 322 -13.49 16.48 27.85
C ILE A 322 -12.72 16.44 26.51
N SER A 323 -12.18 17.58 26.08
CA SER A 323 -11.36 17.66 24.86
C SER A 323 -10.11 16.78 24.95
N LEU A 324 -9.39 16.82 26.07
CA LEU A 324 -8.17 16.02 26.29
C LEU A 324 -8.46 14.52 26.34
N PHE A 325 -9.64 14.10 26.81
CA PHE A 325 -10.08 12.71 26.77
C PHE A 325 -10.49 12.24 25.37
N LEU A 326 -11.16 13.10 24.58
CA LEU A 326 -11.62 12.75 23.24
C LEU A 326 -10.50 12.78 22.20
N PHE A 327 -9.49 13.63 22.39
CA PHE A 327 -8.41 13.82 21.43
C PHE A 327 -7.69 12.52 21.03
N PRO A 328 -7.25 11.64 21.95
CA PRO A 328 -6.64 10.36 21.58
C PRO A 328 -7.59 9.43 20.84
N VAL A 329 -8.89 9.45 21.19
CA VAL A 329 -9.91 8.62 20.53
C VAL A 329 -10.09 9.02 19.07
N LEU A 330 -10.22 10.33 18.80
CA LEU A 330 -10.37 10.86 17.45
C LEU A 330 -9.12 10.58 16.60
N ILE A 331 -7.94 10.81 17.18
CA ILE A 331 -6.67 10.53 16.50
C ILE A 331 -6.52 9.05 16.20
N TRP A 332 -6.85 8.19 17.15
CA TRP A 332 -6.76 6.75 16.96
C TRP A 332 -7.68 6.29 15.83
N ASN A 333 -8.92 6.75 15.80
CA ASN A 333 -9.88 6.38 14.75
C ASN A 333 -9.43 6.81 13.33
N ILE A 334 -8.68 7.92 13.22
CA ILE A 334 -8.14 8.39 11.93
C ILE A 334 -6.83 7.67 11.58
N LEU A 335 -5.89 7.56 12.53
CA LEU A 335 -4.53 7.05 12.27
C LEU A 335 -4.46 5.52 12.22
N PHE A 336 -5.24 4.81 13.04
CA PHE A 336 -5.20 3.36 13.13
C PHE A 336 -5.46 2.67 11.79
N PRO A 337 -6.53 2.97 11.02
CA PRO A 337 -6.77 2.34 9.73
C PRO A 337 -5.64 2.63 8.72
N ILE A 338 -5.07 3.83 8.74
CA ILE A 338 -3.98 4.24 7.83
C ILE A 338 -2.69 3.47 8.13
N LEU A 339 -2.38 3.25 9.42
CA LEU A 339 -1.10 2.70 9.86
C LEU A 339 -1.11 1.17 9.95
N PHE A 340 -2.21 0.56 10.40
CA PHE A 340 -2.19 -0.83 10.90
C PHE A 340 -3.11 -1.81 10.17
N GLN A 341 -4.04 -1.37 9.31
CA GLN A 341 -5.00 -2.24 8.61
C GLN A 341 -4.42 -3.01 7.41
N ASN A 342 -3.16 -3.43 7.53
CA ASN A 342 -2.31 -3.67 6.37
C ASN A 342 -1.98 -5.16 6.15
N LYS A 343 -1.71 -5.96 7.18
CA LYS A 343 -1.13 -7.30 6.98
C LYS A 343 -2.07 -8.27 6.25
N GLU A 344 -3.27 -8.50 6.77
CA GLU A 344 -4.24 -9.41 6.14
C GLU A 344 -4.74 -8.89 4.80
N VAL A 345 -5.03 -7.59 4.72
CA VAL A 345 -5.45 -6.94 3.47
C VAL A 345 -4.37 -7.10 2.39
N PHE A 346 -3.09 -6.91 2.72
CA PHE A 346 -2.00 -7.14 1.76
C PHE A 346 -1.86 -8.61 1.39
N LEU A 347 -2.04 -9.54 2.34
CA LEU A 347 -2.02 -10.98 2.03
C LEU A 347 -3.13 -11.36 1.05
N HIS A 348 -4.38 -10.95 1.33
CA HIS A 348 -5.52 -11.21 0.44
C HIS A 348 -5.34 -10.53 -0.92
N LYS A 349 -4.87 -9.29 -0.94
CA LYS A 349 -4.57 -8.57 -2.19
C LYS A 349 -3.51 -9.30 -3.02
N ARG A 350 -2.41 -9.75 -2.40
CA ARG A 350 -1.36 -10.53 -3.06
C ARG A 350 -1.90 -11.82 -3.65
N ASN A 351 -2.67 -12.57 -2.86
CA ASN A 351 -3.26 -13.83 -3.30
C ASN A 351 -4.25 -13.62 -4.46
N LEU A 352 -5.06 -12.56 -4.42
CA LEU A 352 -5.95 -12.20 -5.52
C LEU A 352 -5.17 -11.81 -6.77
N SER A 353 -4.11 -11.02 -6.64
CA SER A 353 -3.24 -10.65 -7.77
C SER A 353 -2.59 -11.88 -8.42
N LYS A 354 -2.17 -12.88 -7.64
CA LYS A 354 -1.65 -14.14 -8.21
C LYS A 354 -2.68 -14.85 -9.08
N ILE A 355 -3.94 -14.89 -8.62
CA ILE A 355 -5.04 -15.51 -9.37
C ILE A 355 -5.36 -14.68 -10.62
N LYS A 356 -5.45 -13.37 -10.47
CA LYS A 356 -5.82 -12.44 -11.55
C LYS A 356 -4.76 -12.41 -12.65
N TYR A 357 -3.48 -12.38 -12.31
CA TYR A 357 -2.41 -12.32 -13.30
C TYR A 357 -1.97 -13.70 -13.80
N ASN A 358 -2.61 -14.77 -13.32
CA ASN A 358 -2.43 -16.09 -13.91
C ASN A 358 -3.09 -16.12 -15.30
N LYS A 359 -2.28 -16.42 -16.32
CA LYS A 359 -2.71 -16.42 -17.73
C LYS A 359 -3.82 -17.42 -17.99
N ASP A 360 -3.80 -18.60 -17.37
CA ASP A 360 -4.82 -19.63 -17.58
C ASP A 360 -6.17 -19.19 -17.01
N VAL A 361 -6.17 -18.54 -15.84
CA VAL A 361 -7.38 -17.95 -15.25
C VAL A 361 -7.94 -16.86 -16.15
N PHE A 362 -7.09 -15.97 -16.64
CA PHE A 362 -7.48 -14.91 -17.56
C PHE A 362 -8.08 -15.46 -18.86
N HIS A 363 -7.40 -16.39 -19.53
CA HIS A 363 -7.89 -17.02 -20.76
C HIS A 363 -9.18 -17.81 -20.54
N GLY A 364 -9.29 -18.49 -19.39
CA GLY A 364 -10.51 -19.20 -18.99
C GLY A 364 -11.71 -18.25 -18.86
N LEU A 365 -11.54 -17.10 -18.20
CA LEU A 365 -12.59 -16.09 -18.08
C LEU A 365 -12.88 -15.41 -19.42
N LEU A 366 -11.84 -15.03 -20.17
CA LEU A 366 -11.95 -14.40 -21.48
C LEU A 366 -12.74 -15.27 -22.46
N SER A 367 -12.53 -16.59 -22.46
CA SER A 367 -13.25 -17.53 -23.33
C SER A 367 -14.75 -17.61 -23.03
N LYS A 368 -15.18 -17.25 -21.81
CA LYS A 368 -16.58 -17.18 -21.38
C LYS A 368 -17.22 -15.82 -21.62
N SER A 369 -16.41 -14.78 -21.87
CA SER A 369 -16.92 -13.46 -22.20
C SER A 369 -17.66 -13.47 -23.53
N ARG A 370 -18.45 -12.42 -23.74
CA ARG A 370 -19.06 -12.12 -25.02
C ARG A 370 -17.99 -12.09 -26.12
N LYS A 371 -18.28 -12.74 -27.25
CA LYS A 371 -17.44 -12.75 -28.44
C LYS A 371 -18.08 -11.91 -29.55
N ILE A 372 -17.28 -11.09 -30.24
CA ILE A 372 -17.72 -10.40 -31.47
C ILE A 372 -17.84 -11.38 -32.63
N LYS A 373 -18.75 -11.14 -33.58
CA LYS A 373 -18.97 -12.06 -34.70
C LYS A 373 -17.81 -12.00 -35.70
N SER A 374 -17.41 -10.79 -36.07
CA SER A 374 -16.29 -10.55 -36.97
C SER A 374 -15.81 -9.11 -36.86
N ILE A 375 -14.51 -8.90 -37.06
CA ILE A 375 -13.95 -7.57 -37.20
C ILE A 375 -13.24 -7.44 -38.54
N ASN A 376 -13.64 -6.44 -39.33
CA ASN A 376 -12.95 -6.10 -40.56
C ASN A 376 -11.67 -5.33 -40.19
N LYS A 377 -10.54 -5.69 -40.79
CA LYS A 377 -9.25 -5.00 -40.59
C LYS A 377 -9.26 -3.58 -41.13
N GLU A 378 -10.15 -3.27 -42.07
CA GLU A 378 -10.31 -1.93 -42.65
C GLU A 378 -11.14 -0.98 -41.76
N LEU A 379 -11.70 -1.49 -40.66
CA LEU A 379 -12.57 -0.72 -39.78
C LEU A 379 -11.75 0.11 -38.77
N GLY A 380 -11.90 1.43 -38.78
CA GLY A 380 -11.20 2.32 -37.84
C GLY A 380 -9.69 2.43 -38.11
N ILE A 381 -8.91 2.64 -37.05
CA ILE A 381 -7.45 2.83 -37.13
C ILE A 381 -6.74 1.58 -36.60
N LEU A 382 -5.80 1.04 -37.36
CA LEU A 382 -5.10 -0.20 -37.03
C LEU A 382 -3.59 0.04 -36.87
N PHE A 383 -3.07 -0.32 -35.70
CA PHE A 383 -1.65 -0.34 -35.36
C PHE A 383 -1.17 -1.80 -35.32
N LEU A 384 -0.30 -2.18 -36.25
CA LEU A 384 0.14 -3.57 -36.42
C LEU A 384 1.57 -3.76 -35.92
N ASN A 385 1.72 -4.63 -34.93
CA ASN A 385 3.01 -5.18 -34.56
C ASN A 385 3.19 -6.57 -35.19
N GLN A 386 4.37 -6.82 -35.74
CA GLN A 386 4.73 -8.14 -36.27
C GLN A 386 4.86 -9.14 -35.11
N ASN A 387 4.30 -10.35 -35.26
CA ASN A 387 4.38 -11.46 -34.29
C ASN A 387 3.68 -11.25 -32.92
N THR A 388 2.64 -10.42 -32.83
CA THR A 388 1.90 -10.27 -31.57
C THR A 388 0.92 -11.42 -31.31
N LYS A 389 0.86 -11.86 -30.05
CA LYS A 389 -0.08 -12.89 -29.58
C LYS A 389 -1.51 -12.36 -29.40
N TYR A 390 -1.63 -11.04 -29.20
CA TYR A 390 -2.88 -10.40 -28.82
C TYR A 390 -3.27 -9.32 -29.81
N HIS A 391 -4.45 -9.48 -30.40
CA HIS A 391 -5.14 -8.45 -31.16
C HIS A 391 -6.17 -7.79 -30.24
N VAL A 392 -5.93 -6.54 -29.89
CA VAL A 392 -6.79 -5.76 -29.01
C VAL A 392 -7.64 -4.81 -29.84
N VAL A 393 -8.94 -4.76 -29.56
CA VAL A 393 -9.87 -3.82 -30.17
C VAL A 393 -10.35 -2.88 -29.08
N LYS A 394 -10.14 -1.58 -29.26
CA LYS A 394 -10.64 -0.53 -28.38
C LYS A 394 -11.77 0.20 -29.11
N VAL A 395 -12.99 0.04 -28.63
CA VAL A 395 -14.10 0.90 -29.04
C VAL A 395 -14.13 2.10 -28.11
N CYS A 396 -13.98 3.31 -28.63
CA CYS A 396 -13.91 4.53 -27.84
C CYS A 396 -14.66 5.69 -28.47
N ASN A 397 -14.79 6.79 -27.72
CA ASN A 397 -15.15 8.07 -28.32
C ASN A 397 -14.17 9.17 -27.88
N PRO A 398 -14.06 10.30 -28.61
CA PRO A 398 -13.06 11.33 -28.35
C PRO A 398 -13.20 12.00 -26.98
N TYR A 399 -14.42 12.17 -26.46
CA TYR A 399 -14.69 12.95 -25.24
C TYR A 399 -14.89 12.07 -23.99
N CYS A 400 -14.56 10.78 -24.06
CA CYS A 400 -14.74 9.85 -22.96
C CYS A 400 -13.52 9.81 -22.03
N GLY A 401 -13.67 10.28 -20.79
CA GLY A 401 -12.63 10.21 -19.76
C GLY A 401 -12.04 8.81 -19.54
N PRO A 402 -12.87 7.76 -19.36
CA PRO A 402 -12.38 6.38 -19.32
C PRO A 402 -11.58 5.94 -20.56
N CYS A 403 -11.91 6.43 -21.76
CA CYS A 403 -11.14 6.13 -22.98
C CYS A 403 -9.77 6.83 -22.99
N SER A 404 -9.70 8.03 -22.43
CA SER A 404 -8.47 8.78 -22.19
C SER A 404 -7.57 8.04 -21.19
N ASN A 405 -8.13 7.53 -20.09
CA ASN A 405 -7.37 6.74 -19.11
C ASN A 405 -6.84 5.42 -19.69
N ALA A 406 -7.62 4.75 -20.55
CA ALA A 406 -7.22 3.48 -21.17
C ALA A 406 -6.13 3.65 -22.25
N HIS A 407 -6.03 4.83 -22.87
CA HIS A 407 -5.18 5.04 -24.04
C HIS A 407 -3.68 4.87 -23.74
N PRO A 408 -3.08 5.54 -22.73
CA PRO A 408 -1.65 5.39 -22.43
C PRO A 408 -1.25 3.95 -22.11
N ILE A 409 -2.16 3.17 -21.53
CA ILE A 409 -1.90 1.76 -21.16
C ILE A 409 -1.78 0.90 -22.42
N LEU A 410 -2.71 1.06 -23.36
CA LEU A 410 -2.69 0.33 -24.62
C LEU A 410 -1.52 0.78 -25.50
N GLU A 411 -1.18 2.07 -25.46
CA GLU A 411 -0.02 2.63 -26.15
C GLU A 411 1.29 2.02 -25.64
N GLU A 412 1.47 1.95 -24.32
CA GLU A 412 2.60 1.28 -23.69
C GLU A 412 2.72 -0.19 -24.16
N LEU A 413 1.60 -0.91 -24.24
CA LEU A 413 1.58 -2.30 -24.72
C LEU A 413 1.90 -2.44 -26.22
N ILE A 414 1.52 -1.47 -27.05
CA ILE A 414 1.92 -1.40 -28.46
C ILE A 414 3.43 -1.18 -28.56
N ASN A 415 3.95 -0.17 -27.86
CA ASN A 415 5.37 0.21 -27.93
C ASN A 415 6.28 -0.93 -27.42
N ASN A 416 5.79 -1.73 -26.47
CA ASN A 416 6.48 -2.94 -25.99
C ASN A 416 6.32 -4.16 -26.91
N GLY A 417 5.67 -4.02 -28.07
CA GLY A 417 5.46 -5.11 -29.04
C GLY A 417 4.54 -6.23 -28.52
N LYS A 418 3.71 -5.97 -27.51
CA LYS A 418 2.88 -7.01 -26.85
C LYS A 418 1.54 -7.21 -27.55
N ILE A 419 0.98 -6.14 -28.11
CA ILE A 419 -0.33 -6.15 -28.74
C ILE A 419 -0.28 -5.48 -30.12
N SER A 420 -1.21 -5.89 -30.99
CA SER A 420 -1.68 -5.04 -32.09
C SER A 420 -3.00 -4.40 -31.66
N LEU A 421 -3.22 -3.13 -32.00
CA LEU A 421 -4.39 -2.37 -31.55
C LEU A 421 -5.22 -1.89 -32.72
N GLN A 422 -6.52 -2.17 -32.67
CA GLN A 422 -7.51 -1.58 -33.55
C GLN A 422 -8.39 -0.62 -32.76
N VAL A 423 -8.44 0.64 -33.17
CA VAL A 423 -9.25 1.69 -32.54
C VAL A 423 -10.48 1.94 -33.40
N ILE A 424 -11.65 1.69 -32.82
CA ILE A 424 -12.96 1.95 -33.45
C ILE A 424 -13.62 3.09 -32.69
N PHE A 425 -14.14 4.06 -33.43
CA PHE A 425 -14.83 5.20 -32.83
C PHE A 425 -16.34 5.00 -32.84
N ASN A 426 -16.96 5.10 -31.67
CA ASN A 426 -18.41 5.19 -31.53
C ASN A 426 -18.82 6.66 -31.77
N ALA A 427 -18.99 7.01 -33.05
CA ALA A 427 -19.47 8.29 -33.53
C ALA A 427 -20.50 8.08 -34.63
N THR A 428 -21.40 9.05 -34.81
CA THR A 428 -22.44 9.00 -35.84
C THR A 428 -22.06 9.87 -37.03
N THR A 429 -22.72 9.70 -38.16
CA THR A 429 -22.57 10.62 -39.30
C THR A 429 -23.39 11.90 -39.18
N ASN A 430 -24.11 12.11 -38.08
CA ASN A 430 -24.90 13.31 -37.84
C ASN A 430 -24.00 14.54 -37.65
N GLU A 431 -24.28 15.63 -38.35
CA GLU A 431 -23.54 16.89 -38.23
C GLU A 431 -23.60 17.50 -36.82
N ASN A 432 -24.67 17.21 -36.07
CA ASN A 432 -24.84 17.66 -34.69
C ASN A 432 -24.04 16.82 -33.69
N ASP A 433 -23.46 15.70 -34.11
CA ASP A 433 -22.61 14.90 -33.25
C ASP A 433 -21.23 15.53 -33.12
N ILE A 434 -20.96 16.06 -31.93
CA ILE A 434 -19.68 16.68 -31.57
C ILE A 434 -18.49 15.74 -31.81
N LYS A 435 -18.70 14.42 -31.80
CA LYS A 435 -17.65 13.41 -31.98
C LYS A 435 -17.19 13.32 -33.44
N THR A 436 -18.04 13.66 -34.40
CA THR A 436 -17.80 13.47 -35.83
C THR A 436 -16.56 14.21 -36.29
N LYS A 437 -16.42 15.49 -35.93
CA LYS A 437 -15.29 16.33 -36.34
C LYS A 437 -13.93 15.75 -35.90
N PRO A 438 -13.68 15.48 -34.60
CA PRO A 438 -12.44 14.82 -34.19
C PRO A 438 -12.21 13.46 -34.84
N VAL A 439 -13.25 12.64 -34.98
CA VAL A 439 -13.11 11.29 -35.58
C VAL A 439 -12.73 11.37 -37.06
N SER A 440 -13.39 12.23 -37.85
CA SER A 440 -13.01 12.49 -39.23
C SER A 440 -11.55 12.95 -39.31
N HIS A 441 -11.13 13.82 -38.40
CA HIS A 441 -9.75 14.29 -38.34
C HIS A 441 -8.74 13.15 -38.06
N PHE A 442 -9.02 12.28 -37.08
CA PHE A 442 -8.15 11.14 -36.80
C PHE A 442 -8.05 10.18 -37.99
N LEU A 443 -9.17 9.92 -38.67
CA LEU A 443 -9.21 9.05 -39.85
C LEU A 443 -8.47 9.67 -41.05
N ASP A 444 -8.55 10.99 -41.23
CA ASP A 444 -7.80 11.71 -42.25
C ASP A 444 -6.29 11.58 -42.02
N ILE A 445 -5.82 11.85 -40.79
CA ILE A 445 -4.41 11.67 -40.42
C ILE A 445 -3.97 10.22 -40.66
N ALA A 446 -4.78 9.24 -40.25
CA ALA A 446 -4.51 7.83 -40.47
C ALA A 446 -4.44 7.45 -41.96
N SER A 447 -5.25 8.08 -42.81
CA SER A 447 -5.26 7.82 -44.26
C SER A 447 -3.96 8.20 -44.96
N THR A 448 -3.12 9.04 -44.34
CA THR A 448 -1.81 9.41 -44.86
C THR A 448 -0.78 8.27 -44.79
N GLY A 449 -1.08 7.20 -44.05
CA GLY A 449 -0.18 6.06 -43.82
C GLY A 449 0.98 6.34 -42.86
N ASN A 450 1.04 7.52 -42.25
CA ASN A 450 2.05 7.85 -41.24
C ASN A 450 1.57 7.42 -39.85
N GLU A 451 1.97 6.21 -39.44
CA GLU A 451 1.61 5.59 -38.17
C GLU A 451 2.08 6.41 -36.96
N GLU A 452 3.32 6.93 -36.99
CA GLU A 452 3.87 7.76 -35.90
C GLU A 452 3.06 9.05 -35.71
N LEU A 453 2.68 9.70 -36.82
CA LEU A 453 1.85 10.90 -36.77
C LEU A 453 0.45 10.60 -36.22
N THR A 454 -0.13 9.48 -36.63
CA THR A 454 -1.45 9.05 -36.17
C THR A 454 -1.43 8.75 -34.68
N GLN A 455 -0.44 7.98 -34.21
CA GLN A 455 -0.25 7.68 -32.79
C GLN A 455 -0.05 8.97 -31.99
N LYS A 456 0.83 9.87 -32.43
CA LYS A 456 1.07 11.16 -31.78
C LYS A 456 -0.17 12.04 -31.70
N SER A 457 -1.02 12.03 -32.71
CA SER A 457 -2.29 12.78 -32.71
C SER A 457 -3.28 12.22 -31.68
N LEU A 458 -3.46 10.90 -31.63
CA LEU A 458 -4.35 10.25 -30.66
C LEU A 458 -3.83 10.45 -29.23
N ASN A 459 -2.52 10.31 -29.02
CA ASN A 459 -1.87 10.54 -27.74
C ASN A 459 -2.10 11.97 -27.25
N THR A 460 -1.95 12.96 -28.14
CA THR A 460 -2.14 14.37 -27.79
C THR A 460 -3.57 14.63 -27.37
N TRP A 461 -4.54 14.08 -28.12
CA TRP A 461 -5.96 14.23 -27.80
C TRP A 461 -6.31 13.60 -26.45
N TYR A 462 -5.94 12.33 -26.26
CA TYR A 462 -6.33 11.57 -25.07
C TYR A 462 -5.49 11.86 -23.83
N SER A 463 -4.30 12.46 -23.94
CA SER A 463 -3.48 12.82 -22.77
C SER A 463 -3.78 14.22 -22.23
N SER A 464 -4.41 15.08 -23.03
CA SER A 464 -4.72 16.46 -22.67
C SER A 464 -6.13 16.53 -22.09
N LYS A 465 -6.27 17.04 -20.86
CA LYS A 465 -7.60 17.16 -20.22
C LYS A 465 -8.47 18.26 -20.82
N ASP A 466 -7.84 19.30 -21.37
CA ASP A 466 -8.51 20.56 -21.73
C ASP A 466 -8.29 20.96 -23.21
N ILE A 467 -7.83 20.05 -24.06
CA ILE A 467 -7.59 20.37 -25.48
C ILE A 467 -8.92 20.56 -26.22
N THR A 468 -9.08 21.71 -26.89
CA THR A 468 -10.23 21.94 -27.77
C THR A 468 -9.99 21.33 -29.15
N TYR A 469 -11.05 21.17 -29.95
CA TYR A 469 -10.89 20.69 -31.32
C TYR A 469 -10.08 21.67 -32.16
N GLU A 470 -10.27 22.97 -31.95
CA GLU A 470 -9.58 24.05 -32.65
C GLU A 470 -8.07 24.00 -32.37
N ASP A 471 -7.68 23.88 -31.10
CA ASP A 471 -6.26 23.73 -30.71
C ASP A 471 -5.62 22.48 -31.33
N PHE A 472 -6.39 21.38 -31.37
CA PHE A 472 -5.94 20.14 -31.97
C PHE A 472 -5.74 20.28 -33.49
N ALA A 473 -6.69 20.92 -34.18
CA ALA A 473 -6.66 21.09 -35.62
C ALA A 473 -5.55 22.04 -36.09
N GLU A 474 -5.21 23.05 -35.31
CA GLU A 474 -4.05 23.91 -35.57
C GLU A 474 -2.74 23.12 -35.47
N LYS A 475 -2.63 22.23 -34.47
CA LYS A 475 -1.42 21.44 -34.21
C LYS A 475 -1.23 20.30 -35.21
N PHE A 476 -2.32 19.73 -35.71
CA PHE A 476 -2.31 18.63 -36.67
C PHE A 476 -3.20 18.97 -37.86
N PRO A 477 -2.72 19.68 -38.89
CA PRO A 477 -3.55 20.07 -40.02
C PRO A 477 -4.03 18.86 -40.83
N MET A 478 -5.31 18.85 -41.21
CA MET A 478 -5.87 17.86 -42.15
C MET A 478 -5.24 18.00 -43.54
N LYS A 479 -5.11 16.88 -44.26
CA LYS A 479 -4.65 16.88 -45.66
C LYS A 479 -5.79 16.65 -46.63
N GLY A 480 -6.76 15.82 -46.27
CA GLY A 480 -7.99 15.57 -47.02
C GLY A 480 -9.19 16.32 -46.45
N SER A 481 -10.37 15.93 -46.90
CA SER A 481 -11.64 16.51 -46.43
C SER A 481 -12.31 15.63 -45.37
N MET A 482 -13.15 16.23 -44.53
CA MET A 482 -13.97 15.47 -43.58
C MET A 482 -15.00 14.58 -44.30
N GLU A 483 -15.48 15.01 -45.47
CA GLU A 483 -16.47 14.32 -46.29
C GLU A 483 -15.94 12.97 -46.78
N GLU A 484 -14.65 12.89 -47.12
CA GLU A 484 -13.98 11.64 -47.51
C GLU A 484 -13.95 10.57 -46.41
N GLN A 485 -14.17 10.95 -45.15
CA GLN A 485 -14.18 10.02 -44.01
C GLN A 485 -15.59 9.58 -43.61
N HIS A 486 -16.64 10.12 -44.24
CA HIS A 486 -18.04 9.86 -43.90
C HIS A 486 -18.39 8.36 -43.96
N ASP A 487 -18.01 7.68 -45.04
CA ASP A 487 -18.27 6.25 -45.23
C ASP A 487 -17.57 5.39 -44.16
N LYS A 488 -16.37 5.78 -43.74
CA LYS A 488 -15.64 5.08 -42.67
C LYS A 488 -16.33 5.24 -41.32
N ILE A 489 -16.86 6.43 -41.03
CA ILE A 489 -17.62 6.70 -39.80
C ILE A 489 -18.93 5.90 -39.82
N MET A 490 -19.67 5.92 -40.93
CA MET A 490 -20.89 5.14 -41.09
C MET A 490 -20.64 3.64 -40.92
N ALA A 491 -19.52 3.12 -41.44
CA ALA A 491 -19.12 1.73 -41.25
C ALA A 491 -18.84 1.40 -39.77
N MET A 492 -18.14 2.28 -39.04
CA MET A 492 -17.90 2.11 -37.61
C MET A 492 -19.17 2.19 -36.78
N GLU A 493 -20.07 3.13 -37.09
CA GLU A 493 -21.37 3.28 -36.44
C GLU A 493 -22.21 2.01 -36.61
N LYS A 494 -22.35 1.54 -37.85
CA LYS A 494 -23.09 0.31 -38.17
C LYS A 494 -22.52 -0.88 -37.41
N TRP A 495 -21.20 -1.04 -37.42
CA TRP A 495 -20.55 -2.14 -36.69
C TRP A 495 -20.79 -2.05 -35.18
N CYS A 496 -20.72 -0.85 -34.59
CA CYS A 496 -21.01 -0.65 -33.16
C CYS A 496 -22.45 -1.04 -32.82
N ASN A 497 -23.41 -0.75 -33.69
CA ASN A 497 -24.81 -1.13 -33.53
C ASN A 497 -25.02 -2.64 -33.69
N ASP A 498 -24.45 -3.25 -34.74
CA ASP A 498 -24.54 -4.69 -34.99
C ASP A 498 -23.91 -5.52 -33.87
N GLU A 499 -22.80 -5.01 -33.31
CA GLU A 499 -22.10 -5.54 -32.15
C GLU A 499 -22.57 -4.90 -30.84
N ASN A 500 -23.79 -4.35 -30.75
CA ASN A 500 -24.43 -3.90 -29.50
C ASN A 500 -23.47 -3.24 -28.50
N ILE A 501 -22.68 -2.26 -28.95
CA ILE A 501 -21.72 -1.56 -28.10
C ILE A 501 -22.48 -0.54 -27.26
N THR A 502 -22.64 -0.83 -25.96
CA THR A 502 -23.46 -0.02 -25.05
C THR A 502 -22.66 1.00 -24.24
N HIS A 503 -21.34 0.87 -24.19
CA HIS A 503 -20.47 1.72 -23.38
C HIS A 503 -19.08 1.89 -24.01
N THR A 504 -18.34 2.90 -23.55
CA THR A 504 -16.97 3.15 -23.99
C THR A 504 -16.06 3.46 -22.78
N PRO A 505 -14.82 2.96 -22.72
CA PRO A 505 -14.24 2.04 -23.70
C PRO A 505 -14.86 0.64 -23.57
N THR A 506 -15.16 0.01 -24.70
CA THR A 506 -15.36 -1.45 -24.75
C THR A 506 -14.09 -2.05 -25.34
N ILE A 507 -13.50 -3.02 -24.65
CA ILE A 507 -12.21 -3.60 -25.03
C ILE A 507 -12.42 -5.08 -25.36
N PHE A 508 -11.91 -5.50 -26.51
CA PHE A 508 -11.87 -6.91 -26.90
C PHE A 508 -10.43 -7.38 -27.04
N ILE A 509 -10.15 -8.61 -26.62
CA ILE A 509 -8.86 -9.26 -26.72
C ILE A 509 -9.08 -10.55 -27.51
N ASN A 510 -8.45 -10.65 -28.68
CA ASN A 510 -8.65 -11.75 -29.63
C ASN A 510 -10.14 -12.02 -29.96
N GLY A 511 -10.94 -10.95 -30.01
CA GLY A 511 -12.37 -11.00 -30.31
C GLY A 511 -13.29 -11.28 -29.12
N TYR A 512 -12.76 -11.44 -27.91
CA TYR A 512 -13.53 -11.63 -26.68
C TYR A 512 -13.52 -10.38 -25.81
N GLU A 513 -14.65 -9.99 -25.26
CA GLU A 513 -14.79 -8.81 -24.42
C GLU A 513 -14.00 -8.98 -23.11
N LEU A 514 -13.31 -7.92 -22.68
CA LEU A 514 -12.56 -7.92 -21.43
C LEU A 514 -13.50 -8.27 -20.25
N PRO A 515 -13.24 -9.34 -19.48
CA PRO A 515 -14.09 -9.73 -18.36
C PRO A 515 -14.12 -8.64 -17.29
N ARG A 516 -15.25 -8.49 -16.60
CA ARG A 516 -15.48 -7.43 -15.58
C ARG A 516 -14.53 -7.52 -14.39
N GLU A 517 -13.94 -8.70 -14.15
CA GLU A 517 -12.94 -8.92 -13.12
C GLU A 517 -11.62 -8.21 -13.43
N TYR A 518 -11.37 -7.82 -14.70
CA TYR A 518 -10.15 -7.17 -15.18
C TYR A 518 -10.41 -5.73 -15.57
N ASN A 519 -9.54 -4.84 -15.09
CA ASN A 519 -9.48 -3.47 -15.54
C ASN A 519 -8.39 -3.34 -16.63
N ILE A 520 -8.38 -2.22 -17.33
CA ILE A 520 -7.38 -1.94 -18.36
C ILE A 520 -5.95 -1.97 -17.79
N GLU A 521 -5.73 -1.53 -16.55
CA GLU A 521 -4.41 -1.54 -15.92
C GLU A 521 -3.85 -2.95 -15.72
N ASP A 522 -4.72 -3.94 -15.53
CA ASP A 522 -4.32 -5.32 -15.32
C ASP A 522 -3.72 -5.97 -16.57
N LEU A 523 -3.97 -5.37 -17.74
CA LEU A 523 -3.38 -5.82 -19.01
C LEU A 523 -1.86 -5.70 -19.03
N ARG A 524 -1.28 -4.77 -18.24
CA ARG A 524 0.17 -4.64 -18.09
C ARG A 524 0.82 -5.88 -17.48
N ASP A 525 0.11 -6.59 -16.62
CA ASP A 525 0.65 -7.75 -15.93
C ASP A 525 0.23 -9.06 -16.62
N VAL A 526 -1.01 -9.17 -17.10
CA VAL A 526 -1.52 -10.44 -17.63
C VAL A 526 -1.15 -10.73 -19.09
N LEU A 527 -0.90 -9.68 -19.90
CA LEU A 527 -0.54 -9.84 -21.32
C LEU A 527 0.97 -9.89 -21.58
N VAL A 528 1.80 -9.60 -20.58
CA VAL A 528 3.26 -9.45 -20.73
C VAL A 528 4.01 -10.77 -20.67
#